data_AF-A0A7G6YNT4-F1
#
_entry.id   AF-A0A7G6YNT4-F1
#
_cell.length_a   1.000
_cell.length_b   1.000
_cell.length_c   1.000
_cell.angle_alpha   90.00
_cell.angle_beta   90.00
_cell.angle_gamma   90.00
#
_symmetry.space_group_name_H-M   'P 1'
#
loop_
_entity.id
_entity.type
_entity.pdbx_description
1 polymer ?
#
loop_
_entity_poly.entity_id
_entity_poly.type
_entity_poly.pdbx_seq_one_letter_code
_entity_poly.pdbx_strand_id
1 'polypeptide(L)'
;MSTGSDSFTEKTDDALRFLASHPALYHPDIVRTAQQELRRRGLALPEIAEGATSASLLEYAPEPERSNSARGLLLGGGLVAVVLLGAWALQSTDADAADPTLSTERPISLPASVVEQPATDDDMMPNFESLAQERVRKAAATVPAAEWRDSIARNNYQQMVARYWTAEYQTAWLLTRTSQRPTPDPTLLGKINLIQEQWGRLTHAAEYDLKLRPVMQQRLEAMLLGHKRRNAVLGLLTYGFNGGDSLITREIQQGDTAAYAVRYQVLASRLPKQLPLLPLRSSPDVVRSQTVPTRYPNTNPLYLLHNRPLASDPLSDGLPAPVAELSSTEIDSVLVLRPRVATQAYGPRAHDGAVLIFTHAPHP
;
A
#
# COMPACT_ATOMS: atom_id res chain seq x y z
N MET A 1 14.48 23.86 -23.72
CA MET A 1 13.40 23.55 -24.69
C MET A 1 13.59 22.10 -25.10
N SER A 2 12.86 21.19 -24.47
CA SER A 2 13.05 19.75 -24.69
C SER A 2 12.40 19.37 -26.02
N THR A 3 13.22 19.03 -27.01
CA THR A 3 12.81 18.32 -28.22
C THR A 3 12.46 16.90 -27.80
N GLY A 4 11.22 16.69 -27.33
CA GLY A 4 10.67 15.37 -27.08
C GLY A 4 10.72 14.58 -28.39
N SER A 5 11.39 13.42 -28.34
CA SER A 5 11.49 12.47 -29.44
C SER A 5 10.12 12.21 -30.05
N ASP A 6 10.00 12.55 -31.32
CA ASP A 6 8.74 12.65 -32.07
C ASP A 6 8.25 11.23 -32.46
N SER A 7 7.92 10.40 -31.47
CA SER A 7 7.63 8.95 -31.64
C SER A 7 6.44 8.64 -32.56
N PHE A 8 5.64 9.65 -32.93
CA PHE A 8 4.54 9.52 -33.88
C PHE A 8 5.02 9.54 -35.34
N THR A 9 6.24 10.02 -35.61
CA THR A 9 6.85 9.95 -36.95
C THR A 9 7.13 8.51 -37.38
N GLU A 10 7.48 7.63 -36.44
CA GLU A 10 7.83 6.22 -36.71
C GLU A 10 6.61 5.29 -36.77
N LYS A 11 5.43 5.75 -36.35
CA LYS A 11 4.21 4.93 -36.36
C LYS A 11 3.66 4.78 -37.78
N THR A 12 3.13 3.60 -38.07
CA THR A 12 2.44 3.31 -39.33
C THR A 12 1.12 4.07 -39.42
N ASP A 13 0.65 4.32 -40.65
CA ASP A 13 -0.58 5.07 -40.89
C ASP A 13 -1.81 4.41 -40.25
N ASP A 14 -1.86 3.07 -40.23
CA ASP A 14 -2.95 2.32 -39.60
C ASP A 14 -2.93 2.47 -38.07
N ALA A 15 -1.75 2.50 -37.45
CA ALA A 15 -1.62 2.75 -36.02
C ALA A 15 -2.10 4.17 -35.68
N LEU A 16 -1.75 5.17 -36.50
CA LEU A 16 -2.20 6.55 -36.30
C LEU A 16 -3.72 6.69 -36.51
N ARG A 17 -4.30 6.01 -37.51
CA ARG A 17 -5.75 5.97 -37.71
C ARG A 17 -6.47 5.31 -36.54
N PHE A 18 -5.91 4.22 -35.99
CA PHE A 18 -6.47 3.52 -34.84
C PHE A 18 -6.52 4.40 -33.60
N LEU A 19 -5.43 5.13 -33.31
CA LEU A 19 -5.39 6.10 -32.20
C LEU A 19 -6.41 7.22 -32.39
N ALA A 20 -6.56 7.73 -33.62
CA ALA A 20 -7.49 8.80 -33.94
C ALA A 20 -8.96 8.36 -33.91
N SER A 21 -9.26 7.10 -34.24
CA SER A 21 -10.62 6.55 -34.25
C SER A 21 -11.13 6.07 -32.88
N HIS A 22 -10.24 5.94 -31.88
CA HIS A 22 -10.60 5.50 -30.52
C HIS A 22 -10.22 6.54 -29.45
N PRO A 23 -10.72 7.78 -29.52
CA PRO A 23 -10.30 8.84 -28.61
C PRO A 23 -10.60 8.53 -27.14
N ALA A 24 -11.60 7.69 -26.85
CA ALA A 24 -11.96 7.29 -25.49
C ALA A 24 -10.93 6.38 -24.81
N LEU A 25 -10.06 5.70 -25.57
CA LEU A 25 -9.09 4.73 -25.04
C LEU A 25 -7.71 5.35 -24.74
N TYR A 26 -7.49 6.60 -25.14
CA TYR A 26 -6.18 7.24 -25.12
C TYR A 26 -6.25 8.64 -24.49
N HIS A 27 -5.11 9.12 -23.99
CA HIS A 27 -5.01 10.48 -23.48
C HIS A 27 -5.32 11.49 -24.62
N PRO A 28 -6.05 12.59 -24.36
CA PRO A 28 -6.43 13.56 -25.41
C PRO A 28 -5.24 14.12 -26.19
N ASP A 29 -4.08 14.27 -25.54
CA ASP A 29 -2.85 14.71 -26.22
C ASP A 29 -2.30 13.70 -27.22
N ILE A 30 -2.39 12.39 -26.93
CA ILE A 30 -1.95 11.33 -27.85
C ILE A 30 -2.83 11.32 -29.10
N VAL A 31 -4.15 11.45 -28.90
CA VAL A 31 -5.12 11.52 -29.98
C VAL A 31 -4.87 12.77 -30.83
N ARG A 32 -4.69 13.93 -30.19
CA ARG A 32 -4.41 15.20 -30.87
C ARG A 32 -3.13 15.14 -31.71
N THR A 33 -2.05 14.58 -31.16
CA THR A 33 -0.79 14.43 -31.89
C THR A 33 -0.93 13.42 -33.04
N ALA A 34 -1.63 12.29 -32.86
CA ALA A 34 -1.90 11.34 -33.94
C ALA A 34 -2.73 11.96 -35.08
N GLN A 35 -3.74 12.77 -34.74
CA GLN A 35 -4.55 13.50 -35.73
C GLN A 35 -3.73 14.56 -36.49
N GLN A 36 -2.83 15.28 -35.80
CA GLN A 36 -1.90 16.22 -36.43
C GLN A 36 -0.95 15.51 -37.40
N GLU A 37 -0.44 14.34 -37.01
CA GLU A 37 0.43 13.53 -37.85
C GLU A 37 -0.28 13.01 -39.10
N LEU A 38 -1.53 12.53 -38.97
CA LEU A 38 -2.34 12.12 -40.14
C LEU A 38 -2.58 13.28 -41.11
N ARG A 39 -2.85 14.49 -40.60
CA ARG A 39 -2.97 15.71 -41.42
C ARG A 39 -1.65 16.06 -42.11
N ARG A 40 -0.53 15.96 -41.40
CA ARG A 40 0.81 16.20 -41.95
C ARG A 40 1.13 15.25 -43.09
N ARG A 41 0.65 14.01 -43.01
CA ARG A 41 0.78 12.98 -44.07
C ARG A 41 -0.27 13.08 -45.19
N GLY A 42 -1.18 14.06 -45.14
CA GLY A 42 -2.23 14.23 -46.15
C GLY A 42 -3.29 13.12 -46.13
N LEU A 43 -3.40 12.36 -45.03
CA LEU A 43 -4.40 11.31 -44.87
C LEU A 43 -5.69 11.89 -44.30
N ALA A 44 -6.84 11.44 -44.83
CA ALA A 44 -8.13 11.83 -44.30
C ALA A 44 -8.27 11.38 -42.83
N LEU A 45 -8.78 12.27 -41.98
CA LEU A 45 -9.12 11.87 -40.62
C LEU A 45 -10.29 10.91 -40.66
N PRO A 46 -10.31 9.86 -39.83
CA PRO A 46 -11.48 9.03 -39.69
C PRO A 46 -12.65 9.92 -39.27
N GLU A 47 -13.71 9.90 -40.08
CA GLU A 47 -14.98 10.55 -39.76
C GLU A 47 -15.52 9.83 -38.53
N ILE A 48 -15.41 10.49 -37.37
CA ILE A 48 -15.96 9.96 -36.13
C ILE A 48 -17.46 10.00 -36.37
N ALA A 49 -18.07 8.83 -36.61
CA ALA A 49 -19.52 8.73 -36.75
C ALA A 49 -20.14 9.43 -35.54
N GLU A 50 -20.88 10.51 -35.77
CA GLU A 50 -21.45 11.38 -34.73
C GLU A 50 -22.43 10.66 -33.78
N GLY A 51 -22.65 9.36 -33.97
CA GLY A 51 -23.39 8.47 -33.07
C GLY A 51 -22.53 7.66 -32.09
N ALA A 52 -21.19 7.73 -32.15
CA ALA A 52 -20.29 7.06 -31.20
C ALA A 52 -19.88 7.93 -30.01
N THR A 53 -20.68 8.97 -29.72
CA THR A 53 -20.59 9.71 -28.47
C THR A 53 -21.02 8.78 -27.33
N SER A 54 -20.04 8.37 -26.53
CA SER A 54 -20.16 7.49 -25.36
C SER A 54 -20.18 5.99 -25.68
N ALA A 55 -19.08 5.47 -26.23
CA ALA A 55 -18.55 4.27 -25.57
C ALA A 55 -18.25 4.71 -24.12
N SER A 56 -19.20 4.46 -23.20
CA SER A 56 -18.97 4.60 -21.77
C SER A 56 -17.57 4.05 -21.50
N LEU A 57 -16.68 4.91 -21.00
CA LEU A 57 -15.70 4.51 -20.01
C LEU A 57 -16.37 3.42 -19.19
N LEU A 58 -15.98 2.16 -19.40
CA LEU A 58 -16.31 0.98 -18.63
C LEU A 58 -17.30 1.36 -17.53
N GLU A 59 -18.61 1.39 -17.86
CA GLU A 59 -19.59 2.15 -17.10
C GLU A 59 -19.37 1.90 -15.63
N TYR A 60 -18.80 2.91 -14.96
CA TYR A 60 -18.50 2.86 -13.55
C TYR A 60 -19.88 2.69 -12.94
N ALA A 61 -20.17 1.46 -12.48
CA ALA A 61 -21.43 1.19 -11.82
C ALA A 61 -21.64 2.33 -10.82
N PRO A 62 -22.79 3.02 -10.86
CA PRO A 62 -23.04 4.14 -9.95
C PRO A 62 -22.66 3.68 -8.56
N GLU A 63 -21.76 4.43 -7.90
CA GLU A 63 -21.33 4.09 -6.55
C GLU A 63 -22.60 3.85 -5.72
N PRO A 64 -22.75 2.67 -5.09
CA PRO A 64 -23.95 2.39 -4.34
C PRO A 64 -24.10 3.49 -3.28
N GLU A 65 -25.28 4.11 -3.26
CA GLU A 65 -25.58 5.17 -2.31
C GLU A 65 -25.20 4.74 -0.90
N ARG A 66 -24.51 5.62 -0.19
CA ARG A 66 -24.04 5.44 1.18
C ARG A 66 -25.23 5.06 2.07
N SER A 67 -25.41 3.76 2.33
CA SER A 67 -26.45 3.28 3.23
C SER A 67 -26.07 3.63 4.66
N ASN A 68 -26.70 4.67 5.22
CA ASN A 68 -26.50 5.16 6.58
C ASN A 68 -27.05 4.19 7.68
N SER A 69 -27.24 2.90 7.39
CA SER A 69 -28.03 1.99 8.23
C SER A 69 -27.24 1.11 9.21
N ALA A 70 -25.90 1.10 9.18
CA ALA A 70 -25.11 0.12 9.95
C ALA A 70 -24.59 0.62 11.31
N ARG A 71 -25.36 1.43 12.05
CA ARG A 71 -25.02 1.81 13.45
C ARG A 71 -25.67 0.94 14.54
N GLY A 72 -26.34 -0.16 14.17
CA GLY A 72 -27.21 -0.90 15.09
C GLY A 72 -26.76 -2.28 15.60
N LEU A 73 -25.65 -2.88 15.15
CA LEU A 73 -25.38 -4.31 15.40
C LEU A 73 -23.95 -4.64 15.87
N LEU A 74 -23.38 -3.85 16.78
CA LEU A 74 -22.05 -4.07 17.37
C LEU A 74 -22.06 -4.50 18.84
N LEU A 75 -23.07 -5.26 19.29
CA LEU A 75 -23.12 -5.76 20.68
C LEU A 75 -23.11 -7.30 20.80
N GLY A 76 -23.03 -8.06 19.71
CA GLY A 76 -23.06 -9.53 19.76
C GLY A 76 -21.85 -10.29 19.17
N GLY A 77 -21.00 -9.64 18.37
CA GLY A 77 -19.99 -10.34 17.55
C GLY A 77 -18.64 -10.61 18.22
N GLY A 78 -18.29 -9.86 19.27
CA GLY A 78 -16.95 -9.90 19.86
C GLY A 78 -16.58 -11.26 20.49
N LEU A 79 -17.55 -11.99 21.02
CA LEU A 79 -17.30 -13.25 21.71
C LEU A 79 -17.05 -14.42 20.74
N VAL A 80 -17.62 -14.38 19.53
CA VAL A 80 -17.41 -15.42 18.50
C VAL A 80 -16.04 -15.25 17.81
N ALA A 81 -15.58 -14.01 17.60
CA ALA A 81 -14.28 -13.74 17.00
C ALA A 81 -13.11 -14.18 17.91
N VAL A 82 -13.21 -13.97 19.22
CA VAL A 82 -12.19 -14.39 20.20
C VAL A 82 -12.12 -15.91 20.33
N VAL A 83 -13.27 -16.61 20.28
CA VAL A 83 -13.31 -18.08 20.31
C VAL A 83 -12.73 -18.69 19.03
N LEU A 84 -12.98 -18.09 17.86
CA LEU A 84 -12.42 -18.56 16.58
C LEU A 84 -10.91 -18.29 16.45
N LEU A 85 -10.40 -17.15 16.95
CA LEU A 85 -8.96 -16.84 16.99
C LEU A 85 -8.21 -17.72 18.00
N GLY A 86 -8.81 -18.00 19.16
CA GLY A 86 -8.25 -18.91 20.16
C GLY A 86 -8.19 -20.37 19.69
N ALA A 87 -9.21 -20.85 18.98
CA ALA A 87 -9.24 -22.19 18.42
C ALA A 87 -8.19 -22.40 17.30
N TRP A 88 -7.89 -21.35 16.51
CA TRP A 88 -6.88 -21.42 15.45
C TRP A 88 -5.44 -21.44 16.01
N ALA A 89 -5.16 -20.70 17.09
CA ALA A 89 -3.86 -20.73 17.74
C ALA A 89 -3.53 -22.12 18.32
N LEU A 90 -4.52 -22.84 18.83
CA LEU A 90 -4.34 -24.17 19.43
C LEU A 90 -4.18 -25.29 18.39
N GLN A 91 -4.80 -25.19 17.20
CA GLN A 91 -4.63 -26.19 16.13
C GLN A 91 -3.27 -26.13 15.41
N SER A 92 -2.44 -25.12 15.70
CA SER A 92 -1.12 -24.97 15.05
C SER A 92 0.01 -25.76 15.72
N THR A 93 -0.27 -26.52 16.78
CA THR A 93 0.77 -27.24 17.55
C THR A 93 0.93 -28.72 17.22
N ASP A 94 -0.02 -29.36 16.54
CA ASP A 94 0.10 -30.77 16.13
C ASP A 94 -0.15 -30.94 14.63
N ALA A 95 0.93 -30.87 13.84
CA ALA A 95 0.96 -31.46 12.51
C ALA A 95 2.34 -32.04 12.26
N ASP A 96 2.42 -33.34 12.51
CA ASP A 96 3.54 -34.24 12.29
C ASP A 96 4.15 -34.18 10.88
N ALA A 97 5.38 -34.68 10.84
CA ALA A 97 6.27 -34.84 9.71
C ALA A 97 5.61 -35.34 8.40
N ALA A 98 5.79 -34.57 7.32
CA ALA A 98 5.81 -35.08 5.96
C ALA A 98 6.63 -34.15 5.02
N ASP A 99 7.69 -34.74 4.47
CA ASP A 99 8.53 -34.41 3.31
C ASP A 99 9.23 -33.04 3.14
N PRO A 100 10.59 -32.98 3.12
CA PRO A 100 11.35 -31.82 2.74
C PRO A 100 11.76 -31.88 1.26
N THR A 101 10.82 -31.63 0.34
CA THR A 101 11.17 -31.16 -1.02
C THR A 101 10.28 -30.00 -1.42
N LEU A 102 10.28 -28.94 -0.60
CA LEU A 102 9.78 -27.65 -1.03
C LEU A 102 10.97 -26.79 -1.40
N SER A 103 11.14 -26.67 -2.71
CA SER A 103 12.00 -25.69 -3.37
C SER A 103 11.99 -24.38 -2.60
N THR A 104 13.18 -23.95 -2.21
CA THR A 104 13.47 -22.61 -1.71
C THR A 104 13.13 -21.63 -2.83
N GLU A 105 11.84 -21.30 -2.97
CA GLU A 105 11.38 -20.29 -3.90
C GLU A 105 11.99 -18.98 -3.42
N ARG A 106 12.97 -18.50 -4.20
CA ARG A 106 13.73 -17.28 -3.95
C ARG A 106 12.74 -16.15 -3.64
N PRO A 107 13.04 -15.24 -2.70
CA PRO A 107 12.23 -14.03 -2.50
C PRO A 107 11.96 -13.43 -3.85
N ILE A 108 10.68 -13.10 -4.11
CA ILE A 108 10.19 -12.54 -5.39
C ILE A 108 11.24 -11.57 -5.90
N SER A 109 12.09 -12.09 -6.77
CA SER A 109 12.86 -11.25 -7.66
C SER A 109 11.75 -10.68 -8.50
N LEU A 110 11.57 -9.36 -8.46
CA LEU A 110 10.87 -8.66 -9.54
C LEU A 110 11.34 -9.37 -10.82
N PRO A 111 10.43 -9.94 -11.63
CA PRO A 111 10.85 -10.76 -12.75
C PRO A 111 11.92 -9.98 -13.49
N ALA A 112 13.08 -10.60 -13.73
CA ALA A 112 14.24 -9.97 -14.40
C ALA A 112 13.92 -9.52 -15.85
N SER A 113 12.64 -9.55 -16.21
CA SER A 113 12.06 -9.21 -17.50
C SER A 113 11.18 -7.96 -17.43
N VAL A 114 11.30 -7.11 -16.40
CA VAL A 114 11.09 -5.67 -16.64
C VAL A 114 12.25 -5.23 -17.51
N VAL A 115 12.06 -5.37 -18.82
CA VAL A 115 13.03 -5.05 -19.87
C VAL A 115 13.61 -3.67 -19.57
N GLU A 116 14.92 -3.65 -19.30
CA GLU A 116 15.72 -2.43 -19.21
C GLU A 116 15.58 -1.69 -20.54
N GLN A 117 14.71 -0.68 -20.57
CA GLN A 117 14.69 0.32 -21.63
C GLN A 117 15.87 1.28 -21.42
N PRO A 118 16.58 1.66 -22.50
CA PRO A 118 17.74 2.53 -22.40
C PRO A 118 17.35 3.91 -21.82
N ALA A 119 18.21 4.42 -20.95
CA ALA A 119 17.94 5.50 -20.03
C ALA A 119 17.61 6.86 -20.69
N THR A 120 16.32 7.19 -20.72
CA THR A 120 15.78 8.49 -20.24
C THR A 120 14.58 8.31 -19.29
N ASP A 121 14.10 7.08 -19.08
CA ASP A 121 12.87 6.68 -18.37
C ASP A 121 13.09 6.10 -16.95
N ASP A 122 14.32 6.18 -16.44
CA ASP A 122 14.74 5.49 -15.21
C ASP A 122 14.03 6.00 -13.93
N ASP A 123 13.22 7.07 -14.05
CA ASP A 123 12.37 7.58 -12.97
C ASP A 123 10.88 7.28 -13.11
N MET A 124 10.41 6.64 -14.18
CA MET A 124 9.00 6.28 -14.28
C MET A 124 8.71 5.07 -13.39
N MET A 125 7.67 5.16 -12.57
CA MET A 125 7.17 4.02 -11.82
C MET A 125 6.52 3.03 -12.80
N PRO A 126 6.93 1.75 -12.84
CA PRO A 126 6.37 0.79 -13.78
C PRO A 126 4.86 0.61 -13.58
N ASN A 127 4.17 0.23 -14.65
CA ASN A 127 2.80 -0.27 -14.52
C ASN A 127 2.84 -1.72 -14.01
N PHE A 128 2.18 -1.99 -12.88
CA PHE A 128 2.13 -3.30 -12.24
C PHE A 128 0.80 -4.05 -12.44
N GLU A 129 -0.09 -3.56 -13.31
CA GLU A 129 -1.43 -4.11 -13.48
C GLU A 129 -1.43 -5.59 -13.91
N SER A 130 -0.56 -5.99 -14.83
CA SER A 130 -0.46 -7.40 -15.28
C SER A 130 -0.03 -8.34 -14.14
N LEU A 131 0.93 -7.90 -13.31
CA LEU A 131 1.38 -8.63 -12.13
C LEU A 131 0.30 -8.68 -11.04
N ALA A 132 -0.46 -7.58 -10.87
CA ALA A 132 -1.59 -7.54 -9.96
C ALA A 132 -2.69 -8.52 -10.40
N GLN A 133 -3.01 -8.58 -11.69
CA GLN A 133 -4.00 -9.52 -12.25
C GLN A 133 -3.59 -10.99 -12.11
N GLU A 134 -2.30 -11.30 -12.20
CA GLU A 134 -1.81 -12.64 -11.86
C GLU A 134 -2.08 -12.98 -10.38
N ARG A 135 -1.85 -12.02 -9.48
CA ARG A 135 -2.12 -12.22 -8.05
C ARG A 135 -3.61 -12.31 -7.74
N VAL A 136 -4.46 -11.57 -8.45
CA VAL A 136 -5.92 -11.71 -8.36
C VAL A 136 -6.34 -13.14 -8.68
N ARG A 137 -5.82 -13.72 -9.77
CA ARG A 137 -6.09 -15.12 -10.15
C ARG A 137 -5.64 -16.11 -9.07
N LYS A 138 -4.42 -15.94 -8.51
CA LYS A 138 -3.90 -16.79 -7.43
C LYS A 138 -4.73 -16.68 -6.14
N ALA A 139 -5.06 -15.45 -5.73
CA ALA A 139 -5.90 -15.22 -4.57
C ALA A 139 -7.32 -15.76 -4.78
N ALA A 140 -7.84 -15.71 -6.01
CA ALA A 140 -9.16 -16.23 -6.32
C ALA A 140 -9.20 -17.78 -6.22
N ALA A 141 -8.13 -18.45 -6.66
CA ALA A 141 -8.03 -19.91 -6.59
C ALA A 141 -8.07 -20.46 -5.15
N THR A 142 -7.76 -19.63 -4.14
CA THR A 142 -7.76 -20.07 -2.74
C THR A 142 -9.08 -19.81 -2.01
N VAL A 143 -10.05 -19.10 -2.59
CA VAL A 143 -11.37 -18.89 -1.96
C VAL A 143 -12.26 -20.11 -2.26
N PRO A 144 -13.02 -20.63 -1.28
CA PRO A 144 -13.92 -21.76 -1.49
C PRO A 144 -14.97 -21.50 -2.59
N ALA A 145 -15.26 -22.53 -3.40
CA ALA A 145 -16.26 -22.48 -4.48
C ALA A 145 -17.65 -21.99 -4.02
N ALA A 146 -18.02 -22.28 -2.77
CA ALA A 146 -19.28 -21.85 -2.19
C ALA A 146 -19.40 -20.31 -2.07
N GLU A 147 -18.28 -19.61 -1.82
CA GLU A 147 -18.29 -18.15 -1.71
C GLU A 147 -18.36 -17.46 -3.07
N TRP A 148 -17.93 -18.12 -4.16
CA TRP A 148 -17.98 -17.59 -5.52
C TRP A 148 -19.38 -17.56 -6.15
N ARG A 149 -20.39 -18.10 -5.48
CA ARG A 149 -21.78 -18.10 -5.97
C ARG A 149 -22.37 -16.69 -6.05
N ASP A 150 -21.89 -15.77 -5.22
CA ASP A 150 -22.30 -14.37 -5.26
C ASP A 150 -21.40 -13.60 -6.22
N SER A 151 -21.95 -13.20 -7.37
CA SER A 151 -21.21 -12.47 -8.40
C SER A 151 -20.81 -11.07 -7.97
N ILE A 152 -21.59 -10.41 -7.11
CA ILE A 152 -21.31 -9.07 -6.59
C ILE A 152 -20.14 -9.15 -5.62
N ALA A 153 -20.23 -10.03 -4.62
CA ALA A 153 -19.14 -10.25 -3.66
C ALA A 153 -17.84 -10.67 -4.37
N ARG A 154 -17.95 -11.52 -5.39
CA ARG A 154 -16.82 -11.93 -6.23
C ARG A 154 -16.13 -10.74 -6.89
N ASN A 155 -16.89 -9.90 -7.58
CA ASN A 155 -16.35 -8.78 -8.34
C ASN A 155 -15.72 -7.75 -7.39
N ASN A 156 -16.40 -7.43 -6.29
CA ASN A 156 -15.89 -6.52 -5.25
C ASN A 156 -14.57 -7.04 -4.65
N TYR A 157 -14.53 -8.32 -4.29
CA TYR A 157 -13.32 -8.93 -3.75
C TYR A 157 -12.16 -8.91 -4.75
N GLN A 158 -12.39 -9.27 -6.01
CA GLN A 158 -11.36 -9.23 -7.06
C GLN A 158 -10.81 -7.81 -7.27
N GLN A 159 -11.66 -6.78 -7.23
CA GLN A 159 -11.22 -5.39 -7.31
C GLN A 159 -10.38 -4.98 -6.09
N MET A 160 -10.75 -5.39 -4.87
CA MET A 160 -9.96 -5.09 -3.67
C MET A 160 -8.58 -5.76 -3.73
N VAL A 161 -8.53 -7.01 -4.16
CA VAL A 161 -7.27 -7.74 -4.37
C VAL A 161 -6.40 -7.05 -5.41
N ALA A 162 -6.98 -6.58 -6.53
CA ALA A 162 -6.24 -5.85 -7.56
C ALA A 162 -5.64 -4.54 -7.01
N ARG A 163 -6.44 -3.74 -6.29
CA ARG A 163 -5.99 -2.48 -5.66
C ARG A 163 -4.85 -2.72 -4.68
N TYR A 164 -5.00 -3.73 -3.81
CA TYR A 164 -3.98 -4.11 -2.84
C TYR A 164 -2.66 -4.48 -3.52
N TRP A 165 -2.69 -5.39 -4.51
CA TRP A 165 -1.46 -5.85 -5.15
C TRP A 165 -0.77 -4.78 -5.98
N THR A 166 -1.53 -3.90 -6.65
CA THR A 166 -0.95 -2.74 -7.35
C THR A 166 -0.18 -1.84 -6.40
N ALA A 167 -0.80 -1.42 -5.28
CA ALA A 167 -0.14 -0.57 -4.29
C ALA A 167 1.07 -1.28 -3.63
N GLU A 168 0.95 -2.59 -3.38
CA GLU A 168 2.02 -3.40 -2.80
C GLU A 168 3.24 -3.51 -3.72
N TYR A 169 3.03 -3.73 -5.02
CA TYR A 169 4.13 -3.80 -5.99
C TYR A 169 4.80 -2.45 -6.20
N GLN A 170 4.03 -1.38 -6.27
CA GLN A 170 4.60 -0.02 -6.35
C GLN A 170 5.43 0.29 -5.11
N THR A 171 4.96 -0.09 -3.91
CA THR A 171 5.72 0.08 -2.67
C THR A 171 7.02 -0.74 -2.69
N ALA A 172 6.95 -2.00 -3.15
CA ALA A 172 8.14 -2.85 -3.26
C ALA A 172 9.19 -2.30 -4.23
N TRP A 173 8.73 -1.79 -5.38
CA TRP A 173 9.59 -1.14 -6.36
C TRP A 173 10.26 0.11 -5.76
N LEU A 174 9.50 0.96 -5.08
CA LEU A 174 10.02 2.15 -4.41
C LEU A 174 11.09 1.78 -3.38
N LEU A 175 10.82 0.81 -2.50
CA LEU A 175 11.78 0.38 -1.48
C LEU A 175 13.07 -0.18 -2.09
N THR A 176 12.95 -0.95 -3.18
CA THR A 176 14.11 -1.44 -3.93
C THR A 176 14.92 -0.27 -4.50
N ARG A 177 14.24 0.73 -5.08
CA ARG A 177 14.87 1.91 -5.65
C ARG A 177 15.58 2.76 -4.60
N THR A 178 14.94 3.00 -3.46
CA THR A 178 15.53 3.69 -2.31
C THR A 178 16.75 2.94 -1.75
N SER A 179 16.75 1.61 -1.82
CA SER A 179 17.91 0.80 -1.39
C SER A 179 19.10 0.96 -2.33
N GLN A 180 18.85 1.09 -3.62
CA GLN A 180 19.88 1.30 -4.63
C GLN A 180 20.37 2.75 -4.66
N ARG A 181 19.51 3.72 -4.31
CA ARG A 181 19.80 5.15 -4.28
C ARG A 181 19.41 5.75 -2.92
N PRO A 182 20.29 5.64 -1.91
CA PRO A 182 19.99 6.11 -0.55
C PRO A 182 20.00 7.63 -0.41
N THR A 183 20.43 8.37 -1.44
CA THR A 183 20.42 9.83 -1.45
C THR A 183 19.01 10.36 -1.72
N PRO A 184 18.54 11.38 -0.98
CA PRO A 184 17.25 12.01 -1.24
C PRO A 184 17.16 12.61 -2.65
N ASP A 185 16.29 12.06 -3.48
CA ASP A 185 15.84 12.62 -4.75
C ASP A 185 14.41 13.20 -4.58
N PRO A 186 14.17 14.49 -4.89
CA PRO A 186 12.85 15.11 -4.79
C PRO A 186 11.76 14.40 -5.60
N THR A 187 12.10 13.68 -6.68
CA THR A 187 11.11 12.92 -7.46
C THR A 187 10.53 11.74 -6.67
N LEU A 188 11.31 11.16 -5.74
CA LEU A 188 10.87 10.03 -4.92
C LEU A 188 9.77 10.43 -3.94
N LEU A 189 9.76 11.68 -3.45
CA LEU A 189 8.67 12.19 -2.61
C LEU A 189 7.33 12.19 -3.36
N GLY A 190 7.33 12.63 -4.63
CA GLY A 190 6.16 12.56 -5.49
C GLY A 190 5.66 11.12 -5.67
N LYS A 191 6.57 10.17 -5.83
CA LYS A 191 6.23 8.74 -5.95
C LYS A 191 5.68 8.16 -4.64
N ILE A 192 6.23 8.55 -3.49
CA ILE A 192 5.68 8.16 -2.17
C ILE A 192 4.23 8.62 -2.05
N ASN A 193 3.95 9.89 -2.36
CA ASN A 193 2.59 10.45 -2.27
C ASN A 193 1.63 9.73 -3.22
N LEU A 194 2.06 9.44 -4.44
CA LEU A 194 1.28 8.65 -5.40
C LEU A 194 0.96 7.26 -4.87
N ILE A 195 1.93 6.58 -4.25
CA ILE A 195 1.72 5.24 -3.67
C ILE A 195 0.79 5.32 -2.45
N GLN A 196 0.94 6.33 -1.60
CA GLN A 196 0.01 6.58 -0.48
C GLN A 196 -1.42 6.82 -0.97
N GLU A 197 -1.61 7.51 -2.10
CA GLU A 197 -2.91 7.67 -2.74
C GLU A 197 -3.48 6.32 -3.21
N GLN A 198 -2.66 5.47 -3.83
CA GLN A 198 -3.07 4.13 -4.25
C GLN A 198 -3.49 3.26 -3.06
N TRP A 199 -2.77 3.38 -1.95
CA TRP A 199 -3.17 2.77 -0.68
C TRP A 199 -4.48 3.36 -0.13
N GLY A 200 -4.69 4.66 -0.24
CA GLY A 200 -5.94 5.34 0.15
C GLY A 200 -7.15 4.88 -0.67
N ARG A 201 -6.97 4.55 -1.96
CA ARG A 201 -8.03 3.99 -2.82
C ARG A 201 -8.50 2.61 -2.38
N LEU A 202 -7.65 1.82 -1.72
CA LEU A 202 -8.04 0.54 -1.13
C LEU A 202 -8.92 0.77 0.12
N THR A 203 -8.48 1.65 1.03
CA THR A 203 -9.22 1.90 2.27
C THR A 203 -10.56 2.57 2.00
N HIS A 204 -10.60 3.55 1.10
CA HIS A 204 -11.84 4.22 0.74
C HIS A 204 -12.84 3.25 0.13
N ALA A 205 -12.41 2.36 -0.77
CA ALA A 205 -13.29 1.35 -1.33
C ALA A 205 -13.76 0.31 -0.28
N ALA A 206 -12.98 0.06 0.76
CA ALA A 206 -13.37 -0.80 1.87
C ALA A 206 -14.37 -0.16 2.86
N GLU A 207 -14.61 1.15 2.78
CA GLU A 207 -15.64 1.84 3.59
C GLU A 207 -17.07 1.54 3.12
N TYR A 208 -17.23 1.06 1.89
CA TYR A 208 -18.53 0.71 1.32
C TYR A 208 -18.99 -0.67 1.79
N ASP A 209 -20.30 -0.91 1.79
CA ASP A 209 -20.86 -2.24 2.01
C ASP A 209 -20.58 -3.13 0.80
N LEU A 210 -19.45 -3.83 0.85
CA LEU A 210 -18.99 -4.73 -0.21
C LEU A 210 -19.74 -6.06 -0.24
N LYS A 211 -20.58 -6.36 0.77
CA LYS A 211 -21.31 -7.64 0.94
C LYS A 211 -20.43 -8.87 0.76
N LEU A 212 -19.19 -8.81 1.25
CA LEU A 212 -18.24 -9.91 1.13
C LEU A 212 -18.68 -11.11 1.96
N ARG A 213 -18.41 -12.31 1.44
CA ARG A 213 -18.55 -13.57 2.18
C ARG A 213 -17.44 -13.70 3.23
N PRO A 214 -17.60 -14.55 4.26
CA PRO A 214 -16.69 -14.58 5.40
C PRO A 214 -15.20 -14.77 5.07
N VAL A 215 -14.82 -15.69 4.17
CA VAL A 215 -13.40 -15.89 3.80
C VAL A 215 -12.87 -14.70 3.00
N MET A 216 -13.66 -14.14 2.08
CA MET A 216 -13.29 -12.91 1.36
C MET A 216 -13.10 -11.72 2.32
N GLN A 217 -13.99 -11.57 3.31
CA GLN A 217 -13.93 -10.53 4.33
C GLN A 217 -12.67 -10.65 5.20
N GLN A 218 -12.37 -11.86 5.69
CA GLN A 218 -11.15 -12.13 6.46
C GLN A 218 -9.88 -11.75 5.67
N ARG A 219 -9.87 -11.99 4.36
CA ARG A 219 -8.73 -11.62 3.51
C ARG A 219 -8.65 -10.13 3.24
N LEU A 220 -9.79 -9.46 3.12
CA LEU A 220 -9.82 -7.99 3.07
C LEU A 220 -9.22 -7.40 4.34
N GLU A 221 -9.56 -7.92 5.51
CA GLU A 221 -8.98 -7.49 6.78
C GLU A 221 -7.46 -7.66 6.81
N ALA A 222 -6.94 -8.78 6.29
CA ALA A 222 -5.49 -8.97 6.13
C ALA A 222 -4.88 -7.93 5.17
N MET A 223 -5.53 -7.64 4.04
CA MET A 223 -5.08 -6.58 3.11
C MET A 223 -5.04 -5.20 3.79
N LEU A 224 -6.05 -4.87 4.60
CA LEU A 224 -6.11 -3.61 5.36
C LEU A 224 -5.05 -3.54 6.46
N LEU A 225 -4.71 -4.66 7.10
CA LEU A 225 -3.56 -4.73 8.00
C LEU A 225 -2.24 -4.47 7.25
N GLY A 226 -2.09 -5.06 6.07
CA GLY A 226 -0.93 -4.85 5.19
C GLY A 226 -0.78 -3.38 4.80
N HIS A 227 -1.89 -2.74 4.40
CA HIS A 227 -1.96 -1.31 4.14
C HIS A 227 -1.43 -0.48 5.31
N LYS A 228 -1.90 -0.74 6.54
CA LYS A 228 -1.48 0.03 7.73
C LYS A 228 0.03 -0.03 7.92
N ARG A 229 0.61 -1.23 7.78
CA ARG A 229 2.05 -1.45 7.89
C ARG A 229 2.82 -0.73 6.78
N ARG A 230 2.32 -0.79 5.54
CA ARG A 230 2.92 -0.11 4.38
C ARG A 230 2.88 1.39 4.51
N ASN A 231 1.77 1.96 4.97
CA ASN A 231 1.65 3.39 5.21
C ASN A 231 2.57 3.88 6.34
N ALA A 232 2.80 3.06 7.38
CA ALA A 232 3.83 3.38 8.38
C ALA A 232 5.23 3.44 7.76
N VAL A 233 5.59 2.46 6.92
CA VAL A 233 6.88 2.46 6.20
C VAL A 233 7.02 3.66 5.25
N LEU A 234 5.99 3.96 4.47
CA LEU A 234 5.97 5.11 3.57
C LEU A 234 6.07 6.43 4.34
N GLY A 235 5.43 6.53 5.51
CA GLY A 235 5.57 7.68 6.41
C GLY A 235 7.01 7.85 6.91
N LEU A 236 7.69 6.77 7.28
CA LEU A 236 9.11 6.80 7.65
C LEU A 236 10.01 7.21 6.48
N LEU A 237 9.68 6.78 5.25
CA LEU A 237 10.40 7.22 4.05
C LEU A 237 10.21 8.73 3.82
N THR A 238 8.96 9.22 3.78
CA THR A 238 8.65 10.65 3.68
C THR A 238 9.43 11.45 4.73
N TYR A 239 9.48 10.92 5.96
CA TYR A 239 10.27 11.49 7.03
C TYR A 239 11.76 11.57 6.69
N GLY A 240 12.40 10.47 6.30
CA GLY A 240 13.82 10.44 5.93
C GLY A 240 14.15 11.40 4.78
N PHE A 241 13.26 11.54 3.80
CA PHE A 241 13.41 12.48 2.68
C PHE A 241 13.42 13.95 3.13
N ASN A 242 12.44 14.36 3.95
CA ASN A 242 12.42 15.70 4.52
C ASN A 242 13.56 15.92 5.53
N GLY A 243 14.02 14.81 6.12
CA GLY A 243 15.16 14.60 7.01
C GLY A 243 16.52 15.03 6.46
N GLY A 244 16.75 14.75 5.18
CA GLY A 244 18.13 14.57 4.71
C GLY A 244 18.86 13.42 5.40
N ASP A 245 18.13 12.59 6.15
CA ASP A 245 18.64 11.43 6.87
C ASP A 245 18.70 10.21 5.92
N SER A 246 19.38 9.14 6.36
CA SER A 246 19.44 7.91 5.58
C SER A 246 18.04 7.33 5.35
N LEU A 247 17.68 7.14 4.08
CA LEU A 247 16.36 6.66 3.66
C LEU A 247 16.08 5.20 4.01
N ILE A 248 17.09 4.42 4.40
CA ILE A 248 16.92 3.03 4.83
C ILE A 248 17.38 2.89 6.25
N THR A 249 16.40 2.93 7.14
CA THR A 249 16.60 2.62 8.55
C THR A 249 16.20 1.16 8.83
N ARG A 250 16.66 0.65 9.97
CA ARG A 250 16.26 -0.67 10.49
C ARG A 250 14.72 -0.80 10.58
N GLU A 251 14.04 0.29 10.89
CA GLU A 251 12.59 0.35 11.06
C GLU A 251 11.86 0.14 9.72
N ILE A 252 12.36 0.73 8.62
CA ILE A 252 11.83 0.52 7.28
C ILE A 252 11.97 -0.95 6.87
N GLN A 253 13.12 -1.57 7.14
CA GLN A 253 13.33 -3.00 6.86
C GLN A 253 12.44 -3.91 7.72
N GLN A 254 12.25 -3.59 9.00
CA GLN A 254 11.35 -4.32 9.89
C GLN A 254 9.89 -4.19 9.43
N GLY A 255 9.46 -2.97 9.09
CA GLY A 255 8.12 -2.73 8.55
C GLY A 255 7.90 -3.43 7.22
N ASP A 256 8.90 -3.48 6.34
CA ASP A 256 8.85 -4.24 5.08
C ASP A 256 8.73 -5.74 5.33
N THR A 257 9.52 -6.28 6.26
CA THR A 257 9.45 -7.71 6.67
C THR A 257 8.07 -8.05 7.26
N ALA A 258 7.54 -7.17 8.10
CA ALA A 258 6.22 -7.32 8.71
C ALA A 258 5.09 -7.23 7.68
N ALA A 259 5.22 -6.35 6.67
CA ALA A 259 4.28 -6.27 5.56
C ALA A 259 4.39 -7.49 4.62
N TYR A 260 5.60 -8.02 4.43
CA TYR A 260 5.84 -9.23 3.65
C TYR A 260 5.14 -10.45 4.26
N ALA A 261 5.11 -10.58 5.59
CA ALA A 261 4.36 -11.63 6.26
C ALA A 261 2.85 -11.57 5.96
N VAL A 262 2.27 -10.37 5.87
CA VAL A 262 0.85 -10.17 5.53
C VAL A 262 0.54 -10.61 4.10
N ARG A 263 1.47 -10.44 3.15
CA ARG A 263 1.29 -10.92 1.76
C ARG A 263 0.93 -12.40 1.70
N TYR A 264 1.53 -13.23 2.55
CA TYR A 264 1.24 -14.66 2.60
C TYR A 264 -0.15 -14.94 3.17
N GLN A 265 -0.57 -14.18 4.18
CA GLN A 265 -1.92 -14.28 4.74
C GLN A 265 -2.99 -13.94 3.69
N VAL A 266 -2.76 -12.89 2.89
CA VAL A 266 -3.67 -12.51 1.80
C VAL A 266 -3.81 -13.62 0.75
N LEU A 267 -2.72 -14.34 0.46
CA LEU A 267 -2.75 -15.48 -0.45
C LEU A 267 -3.15 -16.81 0.21
N ALA A 268 -3.50 -16.80 1.51
CA ALA A 268 -3.72 -18.00 2.32
C ALA A 268 -2.58 -19.05 2.17
N SER A 269 -1.36 -18.55 1.96
CA SER A 269 -0.16 -19.37 1.78
C SER A 269 0.56 -19.53 3.13
N ARG A 270 1.17 -20.70 3.37
CA ARG A 270 2.03 -20.88 4.56
C ARG A 270 3.17 -19.87 4.50
N LEU A 271 3.45 -19.22 5.64
CA LEU A 271 4.62 -18.35 5.78
C LEU A 271 5.90 -19.15 5.47
N PRO A 272 6.86 -18.60 4.73
CA PRO A 272 8.16 -19.25 4.55
C PRO A 272 8.85 -19.37 5.93
N LYS A 273 9.55 -20.49 6.16
CA LYS A 273 10.26 -20.76 7.42
C LYS A 273 11.30 -19.69 7.78
N GLN A 274 11.81 -18.96 6.79
CA GLN A 274 12.70 -17.82 6.97
C GLN A 274 12.26 -16.66 6.08
N LEU A 275 12.08 -15.49 6.71
CA LEU A 275 11.85 -14.24 6.00
C LEU A 275 13.21 -13.66 5.57
N PRO A 276 13.37 -13.19 4.32
CA PRO A 276 14.60 -12.54 3.88
C PRO A 276 14.80 -11.25 4.69
N LEU A 277 15.81 -11.20 5.55
CA LEU A 277 16.21 -9.98 6.25
C LEU A 277 17.25 -9.25 5.39
N LEU A 278 16.99 -7.99 5.03
CA LEU A 278 17.99 -7.11 4.45
C LEU A 278 19.08 -6.80 5.50
N PRO A 279 20.36 -6.65 5.10
CA PRO A 279 21.44 -6.31 6.04
C PRO A 279 21.20 -4.94 6.70
N LEU A 280 21.37 -4.91 8.02
CA LEU A 280 21.03 -3.79 8.91
C LEU A 280 22.14 -2.75 9.00
N ARG A 281 21.81 -1.46 8.87
CA ARG A 281 22.56 -0.35 9.49
C ARG A 281 21.64 0.33 10.51
N SER A 282 22.05 0.37 11.77
CA SER A 282 21.30 1.07 12.83
C SER A 282 21.55 2.57 12.73
N SER A 283 20.48 3.38 12.64
CA SER A 283 20.58 4.82 12.88
C SER A 283 20.63 5.06 14.40
N PRO A 284 21.60 5.82 14.93
CA PRO A 284 21.73 6.06 16.37
C PRO A 284 20.60 6.92 16.98
N ASP A 285 19.73 7.51 16.15
CA ASP A 285 18.75 8.51 16.58
C ASP A 285 17.31 8.00 16.73
N VAL A 286 17.08 6.70 16.52
CA VAL A 286 15.80 6.03 16.77
C VAL A 286 16.00 4.95 17.82
N VAL A 287 15.30 5.06 18.95
CA VAL A 287 15.33 4.07 20.02
C VAL A 287 14.02 3.30 20.03
N ARG A 288 14.09 1.99 19.85
CA ARG A 288 12.94 1.10 20.01
C ARG A 288 12.77 0.73 21.47
N SER A 289 11.55 0.85 21.97
CA SER A 289 11.14 0.38 23.29
C SER A 289 9.93 -0.56 23.17
N GLN A 290 9.84 -1.54 24.06
CA GLN A 290 8.63 -2.36 24.22
C GLN A 290 7.63 -1.72 25.18
N THR A 291 8.08 -0.75 25.98
CA THR A 291 7.24 -0.03 26.94
C THR A 291 7.21 1.44 26.57
N VAL A 292 6.04 2.06 26.69
CA VAL A 292 5.92 3.51 26.53
C VAL A 292 6.71 4.16 27.68
N PRO A 293 7.70 5.02 27.38
CA PRO A 293 8.44 5.72 28.41
C PRO A 293 7.47 6.59 29.22
N THR A 294 7.36 6.32 30.52
CA THR A 294 6.35 6.91 31.39
C THR A 294 6.70 8.32 31.85
N ARG A 295 7.98 8.72 31.77
CA ARG A 295 8.45 10.07 32.10
C ARG A 295 9.65 10.45 31.27
N TYR A 296 9.64 11.70 30.82
CA TYR A 296 10.86 12.40 30.46
C TYR A 296 10.92 13.68 31.30
N PRO A 297 11.87 13.80 32.24
CA PRO A 297 11.97 14.99 33.07
C PRO A 297 12.26 16.22 32.19
N ASN A 298 11.42 17.25 32.31
CA ASN A 298 11.54 18.53 31.61
C ASN A 298 11.41 18.48 30.08
N THR A 299 10.76 17.46 29.51
CA THR A 299 10.47 17.42 28.06
C THR A 299 9.08 16.88 27.80
N ASN A 300 8.34 17.48 26.86
CA ASN A 300 7.02 17.03 26.43
C ASN A 300 7.10 16.53 24.97
N PRO A 301 7.51 15.28 24.73
CA PRO A 301 7.60 14.76 23.37
C PRO A 301 6.21 14.67 22.73
N LEU A 302 6.16 14.81 21.41
CA LEU A 302 4.92 14.61 20.66
C LEU A 302 4.55 13.13 20.62
N TYR A 303 3.40 12.76 21.18
CA TYR A 303 2.90 11.39 21.10
C TYR A 303 2.09 11.18 19.82
N LEU A 304 2.35 10.09 19.11
CA LEU A 304 1.59 9.68 17.94
C LEU A 304 1.09 8.25 18.12
N LEU A 305 -0.23 8.06 18.08
CA LEU A 305 -0.84 6.73 18.04
C LEU A 305 -1.22 6.42 16.60
N HIS A 306 -0.61 5.40 16.00
CA HIS A 306 -0.79 5.08 14.57
C HIS A 306 -0.59 6.28 13.63
N ASN A 307 0.45 7.08 13.91
CA ASN A 307 0.77 8.31 13.17
C ASN A 307 -0.29 9.43 13.29
N ARG A 308 -1.25 9.32 14.21
CA ARG A 308 -2.15 10.41 14.57
C ARG A 308 -1.58 11.14 15.78
N PRO A 309 -1.30 12.46 15.69
CA PRO A 309 -0.79 13.21 16.83
C PRO A 309 -1.85 13.26 17.92
N LEU A 310 -1.44 12.97 19.15
CA LEU A 310 -2.28 13.09 20.33
C LEU A 310 -2.03 14.43 21.01
N ALA A 311 -3.06 14.98 21.64
CA ALA A 311 -2.90 16.14 22.50
C ALA A 311 -2.16 15.71 23.78
N SER A 312 -0.95 16.22 23.98
CA SER A 312 -0.25 16.17 25.26
C SER A 312 -0.41 17.52 25.96
N ASP A 313 -0.77 17.49 27.24
CA ASP A 313 -0.76 18.68 28.09
C ASP A 313 0.69 18.91 28.58
N PRO A 314 1.35 20.01 28.21
CA PRO A 314 2.72 20.29 28.63
C PRO A 314 2.89 20.45 30.15
N LEU A 315 1.80 20.67 30.89
CA LEU A 315 1.81 20.75 32.35
C LEU A 315 1.53 19.41 33.02
N SER A 316 1.10 18.42 32.26
CA SER A 316 0.88 17.06 32.76
C SER A 316 2.14 16.25 32.57
N ASP A 317 2.75 15.81 33.68
CA ASP A 317 3.82 14.81 33.67
C ASP A 317 3.31 13.40 33.23
N GLY A 318 2.04 13.29 32.82
CA GLY A 318 1.37 12.06 32.45
C GLY A 318 1.36 11.78 30.94
N LEU A 319 1.22 10.50 30.59
CA LEU A 319 0.93 10.07 29.23
C LEU A 319 -0.41 10.65 28.76
N PRO A 320 -0.58 10.97 27.46
CA PRO A 320 -1.90 11.30 26.92
C PRO A 320 -2.91 10.22 27.28
N ALA A 321 -4.15 10.59 27.62
CA ALA A 321 -5.18 9.64 28.07
C ALA A 321 -5.31 8.39 27.16
N PRO A 322 -5.35 8.51 25.82
CA PRO A 322 -5.44 7.35 24.93
C PRO A 322 -4.23 6.40 25.00
N VAL A 323 -3.08 6.87 25.48
CA VAL A 323 -1.87 6.07 25.66
C VAL A 323 -1.81 5.48 27.06
N ALA A 324 -2.26 6.23 28.07
CA ALA A 324 -2.30 5.78 29.45
C ALA A 324 -3.25 4.59 29.65
N GLU A 325 -4.30 4.50 28.82
CA GLU A 325 -5.29 3.41 28.85
C GLU A 325 -4.80 2.13 28.16
N LEU A 326 -3.73 2.18 27.36
CA LEU A 326 -3.22 1.01 26.64
C LEU A 326 -2.51 0.05 27.60
N SER A 327 -2.91 -1.21 27.55
CA SER A 327 -2.17 -2.30 28.19
C SER A 327 -0.87 -2.60 27.43
N SER A 328 0.15 -3.09 28.13
CA SER A 328 1.41 -3.50 27.49
C SER A 328 1.22 -4.60 26.45
N THR A 329 0.17 -5.41 26.58
CA THR A 329 -0.21 -6.47 25.63
C THR A 329 -0.85 -5.95 24.34
N GLU A 330 -1.36 -4.72 24.33
CA GLU A 330 -1.93 -4.10 23.13
C GLU A 330 -0.87 -3.41 22.29
N ILE A 331 0.28 -3.07 22.88
CA ILE A 331 1.37 -2.33 22.23
C ILE A 331 2.25 -3.31 21.43
N ASP A 332 2.25 -3.13 20.11
CA ASP A 332 3.11 -3.88 19.17
C ASP A 332 4.53 -3.31 19.17
N SER A 333 4.66 -1.98 19.13
CA SER A 333 5.96 -1.32 19.19
C SER A 333 5.87 0.15 19.60
N VAL A 334 6.93 0.63 20.26
CA VAL A 334 7.15 2.05 20.55
C VAL A 334 8.46 2.48 19.90
N LEU A 335 8.42 3.57 19.14
CA LEU A 335 9.59 4.23 18.57
C LEU A 335 9.74 5.60 19.22
N VAL A 336 10.91 5.86 19.78
CA VAL A 336 11.28 7.16 20.34
C VAL A 336 12.23 7.84 19.36
N LEU A 337 11.78 8.99 18.84
CA LEU A 337 12.57 9.87 17.99
C LEU A 337 13.18 10.99 18.84
N ARG A 338 14.48 11.24 18.65
CA ARG A 338 15.18 12.36 19.31
C ARG A 338 14.68 13.72 18.81
N PRO A 339 14.82 14.81 19.61
CA PRO A 339 14.45 16.18 19.27
C PRO A 339 14.68 16.61 17.81
N ARG A 340 15.92 16.48 17.32
CA ARG A 340 16.28 16.89 15.95
C ARG A 340 15.45 16.15 14.90
N VAL A 341 15.37 14.83 15.05
CA VAL A 341 14.65 13.92 14.15
C VAL A 341 13.14 14.21 14.21
N ALA A 342 12.60 14.33 15.42
CA ALA A 342 11.19 14.55 15.63
C ALA A 342 10.70 15.92 15.12
N THR A 343 11.49 16.99 15.34
CA THR A 343 11.17 18.35 14.87
C THR A 343 11.10 18.42 13.35
N GLN A 344 11.97 17.66 12.68
CA GLN A 344 11.99 17.59 11.24
C GLN A 344 10.80 16.79 10.68
N ALA A 345 10.33 15.78 11.43
CA ALA A 345 9.18 14.95 11.05
C ALA A 345 7.84 15.65 11.22
N TYR A 346 7.65 16.27 12.38
CA TYR A 346 6.34 16.70 12.86
C TYR A 346 6.29 18.21 13.14
N GLY A 347 7.35 18.93 12.74
CA GLY A 347 7.48 20.37 12.91
C GLY A 347 7.86 20.79 14.34
N PRO A 348 7.82 22.11 14.63
CA PRO A 348 8.27 22.70 15.89
C PRO A 348 7.60 22.14 17.15
N ARG A 349 6.42 21.52 17.01
CA ARG A 349 5.69 20.89 18.11
C ARG A 349 6.40 19.66 18.70
N ALA A 350 7.35 19.08 17.96
CA ALA A 350 8.13 17.93 18.39
C ALA A 350 9.58 18.29 18.76
N HIS A 351 9.82 19.54 19.20
CA HIS A 351 11.14 20.02 19.64
C HIS A 351 11.74 19.22 20.79
N ASP A 352 10.90 18.55 21.58
CA ASP A 352 11.29 17.69 22.70
C ASP A 352 11.43 16.20 22.31
N GLY A 353 11.27 15.88 21.03
CA GLY A 353 11.22 14.51 20.54
C GLY A 353 9.80 14.07 20.16
N ALA A 354 9.67 12.83 19.71
CA ALA A 354 8.37 12.21 19.42
C ALA A 354 8.36 10.75 19.84
N VAL A 355 7.20 10.27 20.27
CA VAL A 355 6.97 8.87 20.65
C VAL A 355 5.86 8.31 19.75
N LEU A 356 6.23 7.43 18.83
CA LEU A 356 5.29 6.74 17.95
C LEU A 356 4.91 5.42 18.59
N ILE A 357 3.61 5.19 18.70
CA ILE A 357 3.03 4.01 19.32
C ILE A 357 2.21 3.28 18.28
N PHE A 358 2.50 1.99 18.13
CA PHE A 358 1.77 1.07 17.28
C PHE A 358 1.17 -0.02 18.15
N THR A 359 -0.12 -0.27 18.00
CA THR A 359 -0.85 -1.34 18.68
C THR A 359 -1.24 -2.46 17.71
N HIS A 360 -1.53 -3.65 18.24
CA HIS A 360 -1.95 -4.81 17.44
C HIS A 360 -3.32 -4.64 16.76
N ALA A 361 -4.21 -3.85 17.36
CA ALA A 361 -5.53 -3.50 16.82
C ALA A 361 -5.79 -2.00 16.97
N PRO A 362 -6.49 -1.35 16.01
CA PRO A 362 -6.84 0.06 16.13
C PRO A 362 -7.76 0.24 17.34
N HIS A 363 -7.31 1.00 18.34
CA HIS A 363 -8.19 1.44 19.42
C HIS A 363 -9.27 2.35 18.81
N PRO A 364 -10.56 2.10 19.04
CA PRO A 364 -11.65 2.88 18.45
C PRO A 364 -11.63 4.35 18.87
#